data_AF-A0A2W5ZCC6-F1
#
_entry.id   AF-A0A2W5ZCC6-F1
#
_cell.length_a   1.000
_cell.length_b   1.000
_cell.length_c   1.000
_cell.angle_alpha   90.00
_cell.angle_beta   90.00
_cell.angle_gamma   90.00
#
_symmetry.space_group_name_H-M   'P 1'
#
loop_
_entity.id
_entity.type
_entity.pdbx_description
1 polymer ?
#
loop_
_entity_poly.entity_id
_entity_poly.type
_entity_poly.pdbx_seq_one_letter_code
_entity_poly.pdbx_strand_id
1 'polypeptide(L)'
;MAFSFVQGFGGSAVLFTGDNTTTSSAMAFASNNSAHNMLVMAIGCWASPPPGTPATSISDTAGNTWSTANRLAVLSNYDSQSRVELWWVPDCLAGANTVTVTFPLASAYKVCYAAEYAGGGGVLLDAWVSGYDSAAATSHSSGKTPATMAGDLVLGLYSDASTSSTIAATDGKTARANQSLSVGLGCILTDSLSSTAAEQSAAWSSSISYAGVSLCAAFKSVARPAPAVTMAAAG
;
A
#
# COMPACT_ATOMS: atom_id res chain seq x y z
N MET A 1 -3.73 -5.28 -20.39
CA MET A 1 -3.18 -3.90 -20.33
C MET A 1 -2.14 -3.89 -19.23
N ALA A 2 -1.01 -3.20 -19.39
CA ALA A 2 -0.05 -3.06 -18.30
C ALA A 2 -0.60 -2.09 -17.25
N PHE A 3 -0.22 -2.28 -15.99
CA PHE A 3 -0.57 -1.32 -14.95
C PHE A 3 0.08 0.04 -15.19
N SER A 4 -0.56 1.10 -14.73
CA SER A 4 0.08 2.42 -14.61
C SER A 4 -0.49 3.16 -13.42
N PHE A 5 0.38 3.84 -12.67
CA PHE A 5 -0.06 4.75 -11.62
C PHE A 5 -0.88 5.90 -12.22
N VAL A 6 -2.08 6.12 -11.68
CA VAL A 6 -2.98 7.20 -12.13
C VAL A 6 -2.84 8.39 -11.21
N GLN A 7 -3.05 8.14 -9.91
CA GLN A 7 -2.96 9.16 -8.87
C GLN A 7 -2.74 8.50 -7.52
N GLY A 8 -2.35 9.33 -6.57
CA GLY A 8 -2.48 9.03 -5.16
C GLY A 8 -2.72 10.34 -4.44
N PHE A 9 -2.69 10.28 -3.12
CA PHE A 9 -2.89 11.48 -2.31
C PHE A 9 -1.82 12.54 -2.62
N GLY A 10 -2.25 13.61 -3.28
CA GLY A 10 -1.44 14.77 -3.61
C GLY A 10 -1.27 15.64 -2.39
N GLY A 11 -0.15 15.47 -1.69
CA GLY A 11 0.23 16.27 -0.51
C GLY A 11 -0.04 15.53 0.78
N SER A 12 1.06 15.02 1.37
CA SER A 12 1.17 14.34 2.68
C SER A 12 0.11 13.28 2.97
N ALA A 13 0.55 12.02 3.08
CA ALA A 13 -0.24 10.96 3.69
C ALA A 13 -0.97 11.48 4.94
N VAL A 14 -2.21 11.08 5.18
CA VAL A 14 -2.91 11.57 6.37
C VAL A 14 -2.10 11.18 7.60
N LEU A 15 -1.65 12.24 8.25
CA LEU A 15 -0.67 12.24 9.31
C LEU A 15 -1.42 12.12 10.64
N PHE A 16 -1.39 10.95 11.24
CA PHE A 16 -1.71 10.83 12.65
C PHE A 16 -0.41 11.05 13.43
N THR A 17 -0.07 12.30 13.72
CA THR A 17 0.98 12.62 14.71
C THR A 17 0.41 12.42 16.12
N GLY A 18 1.01 11.52 16.89
CA GLY A 18 1.26 11.56 18.34
C GLY A 18 0.14 11.78 19.36
N ASP A 19 -0.84 12.64 19.07
CA ASP A 19 -1.71 13.24 20.06
C ASP A 19 -3.20 13.08 19.72
N ASN A 20 -3.54 12.32 18.67
CA ASN A 20 -4.89 12.33 18.11
C ASN A 20 -5.84 11.37 18.85
N THR A 21 -6.99 11.87 19.29
CA THR A 21 -8.09 11.12 19.91
C THR A 21 -9.01 10.43 18.89
N THR A 22 -8.66 10.51 17.60
CA THR A 22 -9.49 10.04 16.50
C THR A 22 -9.22 8.59 16.12
N THR A 23 -10.28 7.83 15.95
CA THR A 23 -10.26 6.43 15.48
C THR A 23 -10.45 6.32 13.97
N SER A 24 -10.55 7.41 13.22
CA SER A 24 -10.77 7.36 11.77
C SER A 24 -10.08 8.51 11.04
N SER A 25 -9.86 8.33 9.75
CA SER A 25 -9.41 9.38 8.85
C SER A 25 -9.94 9.20 7.45
N ALA A 26 -10.35 10.31 6.84
CA ALA A 26 -10.91 10.39 5.50
C ALA A 26 -9.94 11.09 4.54
N MET A 27 -9.87 10.61 3.32
CA MET A 27 -8.87 10.95 2.32
C MET A 27 -9.55 11.02 0.95
N ALA A 28 -9.68 12.20 0.34
CA ALA A 28 -10.23 12.41 -1.01
C ALA A 28 -9.19 12.34 -2.15
N PHE A 29 -9.41 11.48 -3.15
CA PHE A 29 -8.60 11.50 -4.37
C PHE A 29 -8.65 12.85 -5.07
N ALA A 30 -7.53 13.29 -5.65
CA ALA A 30 -7.42 14.62 -6.26
C ALA A 30 -8.28 14.75 -7.54
N SER A 31 -8.46 13.64 -8.24
CA SER A 31 -9.38 13.52 -9.37
C SER A 31 -10.34 12.36 -9.18
N ASN A 32 -11.43 12.35 -9.95
CA ASN A 32 -12.35 11.22 -9.98
C ASN A 32 -11.60 9.92 -10.30
N ASN A 33 -11.90 8.85 -9.56
CA ASN A 33 -11.42 7.53 -9.95
C ASN A 33 -12.09 7.11 -11.26
N SER A 34 -11.36 6.35 -12.08
CA SER A 34 -11.92 5.74 -13.28
C SER A 34 -12.42 4.32 -12.97
N ALA A 35 -13.54 3.95 -13.56
CA ALA A 35 -14.07 2.60 -13.39
C ALA A 35 -13.03 1.56 -13.82
N HIS A 36 -12.99 0.44 -13.12
CA HIS A 36 -12.09 -0.68 -13.36
C HIS A 36 -10.61 -0.43 -13.09
N ASN A 37 -10.29 0.66 -12.39
CA ASN A 37 -8.98 0.83 -11.80
C ASN A 37 -8.88 0.05 -10.48
N MET A 38 -7.65 -0.22 -10.07
CA MET A 38 -7.37 -0.78 -8.75
C MET A 38 -7.13 0.37 -7.78
N LEU A 39 -7.84 0.36 -6.65
CA LEU A 39 -7.51 1.22 -5.51
C LEU A 39 -6.69 0.44 -4.50
N VAL A 40 -5.72 1.10 -3.89
CA VAL A 40 -4.85 0.56 -2.86
C VAL A 40 -4.91 1.48 -1.65
N MET A 41 -4.91 0.91 -0.44
CA MET A 41 -4.63 1.60 0.81
C MET A 41 -3.43 0.96 1.47
N ALA A 42 -2.35 1.73 1.63
CA ALA A 42 -1.17 1.37 2.38
C ALA A 42 -1.21 2.06 3.75
N ILE A 43 -0.93 1.30 4.80
CA ILE A 43 -0.96 1.76 6.18
C ILE A 43 0.37 1.37 6.82
N GLY A 44 1.10 2.33 7.35
CA GLY A 44 2.19 2.10 8.31
C GLY A 44 1.73 2.52 9.69
N CYS A 45 2.10 1.76 10.71
CA CYS A 45 1.73 2.09 12.07
C CYS A 45 2.77 1.70 13.10
N TRP A 46 2.90 2.53 14.13
CA TRP A 46 3.71 2.26 15.30
C TRP A 46 2.93 2.58 16.58
N ALA A 47 3.03 1.72 17.59
CA ALA A 47 2.43 1.91 18.90
C ALA A 47 3.25 1.26 20.02
N SER A 48 3.54 2.01 21.09
CA SER A 48 3.88 1.44 22.40
C SER A 48 2.58 0.93 23.07
N PRO A 49 2.59 -0.12 23.92
CA PRO A 49 1.46 -1.01 24.14
C PRO A 49 0.07 -0.36 24.35
N PRO A 50 -1.00 -0.90 23.71
CA PRO A 50 -0.99 -2.14 22.93
C PRO A 50 -0.38 -1.95 21.52
N PRO A 51 0.28 -3.00 20.99
CA PRO A 51 0.97 -2.97 19.70
C PRO A 51 0.05 -2.57 18.56
N GLY A 52 0.62 -2.01 17.48
CA GLY A 52 -0.08 -1.48 16.31
C GLY A 52 -1.29 -2.33 15.93
N THR A 53 -2.49 -1.83 16.24
CA THR A 53 -3.74 -2.53 15.97
C THR A 53 -4.11 -2.41 14.50
N PRO A 54 -4.67 -3.47 13.88
CA PRO A 54 -5.08 -3.41 12.49
C PRO A 54 -6.16 -2.36 12.25
N ALA A 55 -6.25 -1.86 11.02
CA ALA A 55 -7.46 -1.15 10.61
C ALA A 55 -8.66 -2.10 10.76
N THR A 56 -9.74 -1.62 11.38
CA THR A 56 -10.98 -2.38 11.55
C THR A 56 -11.81 -2.40 10.28
N SER A 57 -11.82 -1.28 9.55
CA SER A 57 -12.51 -1.16 8.28
C SER A 57 -11.90 -0.09 7.39
N ILE A 58 -12.13 -0.25 6.10
CA ILE A 58 -11.97 0.80 5.10
C ILE A 58 -13.29 0.91 4.36
N SER A 59 -13.75 2.13 4.14
CA SER A 59 -14.92 2.44 3.31
C SER A 59 -14.59 3.59 2.38
N ASP A 60 -15.42 3.84 1.38
CA ASP A 60 -15.29 5.05 0.59
C ASP A 60 -16.63 5.58 0.08
N THR A 61 -16.63 6.83 -0.38
CA THR A 61 -17.86 7.52 -0.82
C THR A 61 -18.37 7.03 -2.16
N ALA A 62 -17.53 6.38 -2.97
CA ALA A 62 -17.94 5.78 -4.22
C ALA A 62 -18.69 4.45 -4.01
N GLY A 63 -18.58 3.84 -2.83
CA GLY A 63 -19.28 2.60 -2.48
C GLY A 63 -18.50 1.34 -2.89
N ASN A 64 -17.17 1.44 -3.00
CA ASN A 64 -16.34 0.27 -3.32
C ASN A 64 -16.32 -0.74 -2.18
N THR A 65 -16.12 -2.01 -2.53
CA THR A 65 -16.00 -3.09 -1.55
C THR A 65 -14.55 -3.31 -1.13
N TRP A 66 -14.19 -2.77 0.04
CA TRP A 66 -12.92 -3.04 0.71
C TRP A 66 -13.05 -4.30 1.58
N SER A 67 -12.60 -5.45 1.08
CA SER A 67 -12.77 -6.74 1.77
C SER A 67 -11.53 -7.15 2.57
N THR A 68 -11.73 -7.89 3.67
CA THR A 68 -10.62 -8.49 4.44
C THR A 68 -9.89 -9.59 3.66
N ALA A 69 -10.52 -10.18 2.63
CA ALA A 69 -9.86 -11.09 1.71
C ALA A 69 -8.82 -10.37 0.83
N ASN A 70 -8.98 -9.06 0.63
CA ASN A 70 -8.05 -8.20 -0.08
C ASN A 70 -7.21 -7.37 0.90
N ARG A 71 -6.64 -8.05 1.90
CA ARG A 71 -5.77 -7.46 2.92
C ARG A 71 -4.53 -8.31 3.16
N LEU A 72 -3.37 -7.65 3.17
CA LEU A 72 -2.14 -8.17 3.76
C LEU A 72 -1.80 -7.33 4.99
N ALA A 73 -1.40 -7.97 6.08
CA ALA A 73 -0.97 -7.28 7.29
C ALA A 73 0.22 -8.00 7.91
N VAL A 74 1.25 -7.25 8.26
CA VAL A 74 2.50 -7.78 8.82
C VAL A 74 2.80 -6.99 10.09
N LEU A 75 3.07 -7.69 11.18
CA LEU A 75 3.52 -7.14 12.45
C LEU A 75 5.00 -7.47 12.63
N SER A 76 5.82 -6.54 13.11
CA SER A 76 7.19 -6.84 13.52
C SER A 76 7.17 -7.86 14.68
N ASN A 77 8.12 -8.79 14.70
CA ASN A 77 8.33 -9.65 15.88
C ASN A 77 9.30 -9.01 16.89
N TYR A 78 10.14 -8.09 16.41
CA TYR A 78 10.97 -7.22 17.22
C TYR A 78 10.05 -6.14 17.79
N ASP A 79 9.99 -6.06 19.12
CA ASP A 79 9.12 -5.19 19.95
C ASP A 79 7.58 -5.29 19.76
N SER A 80 7.08 -5.93 18.69
CA SER A 80 5.65 -5.98 18.30
C SER A 80 5.01 -4.63 17.96
N GLN A 81 5.75 -3.55 17.81
CA GLN A 81 5.15 -2.20 17.79
C GLN A 81 4.89 -1.67 16.38
N SER A 82 5.71 -2.07 15.40
CA SER A 82 5.59 -1.63 14.01
C SER A 82 4.74 -2.60 13.19
N ARG A 83 3.85 -2.07 12.36
CA ARG A 83 3.03 -2.86 11.42
C ARG A 83 2.87 -2.14 10.10
N VAL A 84 2.74 -2.95 9.05
CA VAL A 84 2.28 -2.51 7.73
C VAL A 84 1.01 -3.26 7.34
N GLU A 85 0.08 -2.56 6.70
CA GLU A 85 -1.09 -3.15 6.06
C GLU A 85 -1.26 -2.64 4.64
N LEU A 86 -1.64 -3.54 3.75
CA LEU A 86 -2.00 -3.24 2.38
C LEU A 86 -3.40 -3.78 2.12
N TRP A 87 -4.31 -2.90 1.71
CA TRP A 87 -5.64 -3.26 1.27
C TRP A 87 -5.84 -2.85 -0.17
N TRP A 88 -6.72 -3.54 -0.90
CA TRP A 88 -7.04 -3.16 -2.26
C TRP A 88 -8.48 -3.44 -2.68
N VAL A 89 -8.94 -2.64 -3.64
CA VAL A 89 -10.16 -2.84 -4.42
C VAL A 89 -9.70 -3.11 -5.85
N PRO A 90 -9.85 -4.32 -6.38
CA PRO A 90 -9.33 -4.65 -7.71
C PRO A 90 -10.11 -3.95 -8.83
N ASP A 91 -11.41 -3.72 -8.66
CA ASP A 91 -12.30 -3.21 -9.69
C ASP A 91 -13.16 -2.07 -9.13
N CYS A 92 -12.62 -0.85 -9.13
CA CYS A 92 -13.28 0.28 -8.49
C CYS A 92 -14.36 0.91 -9.36
N LEU A 93 -15.30 1.57 -8.71
CA LEU A 93 -16.34 2.40 -9.30
C LEU A 93 -15.74 3.76 -9.73
N ALA A 94 -16.31 4.35 -10.78
CA ALA A 94 -15.91 5.68 -11.23
C ALA A 94 -16.53 6.78 -10.35
N GLY A 95 -15.83 7.91 -10.24
CA GLY A 95 -16.37 9.13 -9.63
C GLY A 95 -15.47 9.74 -8.57
N ALA A 96 -15.91 10.87 -8.02
CA ALA A 96 -15.25 11.50 -6.88
C ALA A 96 -15.28 10.55 -5.69
N ASN A 97 -14.12 10.32 -5.08
CA ASN A 97 -14.00 9.28 -4.06
C ASN A 97 -13.17 9.74 -2.87
N THR A 98 -13.70 9.50 -1.67
CA THR A 98 -13.05 9.73 -0.40
C THR A 98 -12.97 8.43 0.37
N VAL A 99 -11.76 7.91 0.58
CA VAL A 99 -11.49 6.70 1.34
C VAL A 99 -11.36 7.03 2.82
N THR A 100 -12.11 6.32 3.66
CA THR A 100 -12.08 6.43 5.11
C THR A 100 -11.51 5.15 5.71
N VAL A 101 -10.43 5.29 6.49
CA VAL A 101 -9.84 4.19 7.27
C VAL A 101 -10.26 4.35 8.72
N THR A 102 -10.70 3.25 9.35
CA THR A 102 -11.08 3.21 10.77
C THR A 102 -10.15 2.27 11.53
N PHE A 103 -9.79 2.67 12.74
CA PHE A 103 -8.94 1.96 13.69
C PHE A 103 -9.71 1.72 14.99
N PRO A 104 -9.37 0.67 15.76
CA PRO A 104 -10.08 0.36 16.99
C PRO A 104 -9.69 1.28 18.15
N LEU A 105 -8.53 1.94 18.06
CA LEU A 105 -7.95 2.80 19.10
C LEU A 105 -7.34 4.04 18.45
N ALA A 106 -7.35 5.15 19.19
CA ALA A 106 -6.81 6.43 18.75
C ALA A 106 -5.29 6.58 19.02
N SER A 107 -4.75 5.87 20.02
CA SER A 107 -3.48 6.17 20.67
C SER A 107 -2.22 5.63 19.98
N ALA A 108 -2.10 5.75 18.65
CA ALA A 108 -0.93 5.22 17.97
C ALA A 108 -0.62 5.96 16.66
N TYR A 109 0.67 6.06 16.32
CA TYR A 109 1.15 6.72 15.12
C TYR A 109 0.72 5.94 13.87
N LYS A 110 0.17 6.65 12.89
CA LYS A 110 -0.33 6.07 11.65
C LYS A 110 0.04 6.96 10.47
N VAL A 111 0.41 6.31 9.38
CA VAL A 111 0.52 6.90 8.07
C VAL A 111 -0.37 6.09 7.15
N CYS A 112 -1.36 6.73 6.55
CA CYS A 112 -2.26 6.11 5.57
C CYS A 112 -2.08 6.76 4.21
N TYR A 113 -1.99 5.95 3.17
CA TYR A 113 -1.85 6.42 1.80
C TYR A 113 -2.72 5.60 0.86
N ALA A 114 -3.57 6.28 0.10
CA ALA A 114 -4.30 5.64 -0.99
C ALA A 114 -3.72 5.96 -2.37
N ALA A 115 -3.83 4.99 -3.27
CA ALA A 115 -3.37 5.08 -4.65
C ALA A 115 -4.37 4.45 -5.60
N GLU A 116 -4.39 4.94 -6.83
CA GLU A 116 -5.15 4.42 -7.95
C GLU A 116 -4.20 3.97 -9.06
N TYR A 117 -4.42 2.76 -9.56
CA TYR A 117 -3.70 2.17 -10.67
C TYR A 117 -4.66 1.77 -11.79
N ALA A 118 -4.37 2.20 -13.00
CA ALA A 118 -5.06 1.70 -14.19
C ALA A 118 -4.60 0.27 -14.51
N GLY A 119 -5.45 -0.49 -15.21
CA GLY A 119 -5.20 -1.90 -15.52
C GLY A 119 -5.66 -2.88 -14.43
N GLY A 120 -6.39 -2.37 -13.44
CA GLY A 120 -6.87 -3.08 -12.25
C GLY A 120 -8.02 -4.08 -12.44
N GLY A 121 -8.86 -3.91 -13.46
CA GLY A 121 -10.17 -4.58 -13.53
C GLY A 121 -10.14 -6.11 -13.36
N GLY A 122 -10.43 -6.58 -12.14
CA GLY A 122 -10.45 -8.01 -11.76
C GLY A 122 -9.10 -8.60 -11.33
N VAL A 123 -8.10 -7.76 -11.06
CA VAL A 123 -6.75 -8.14 -10.63
C VAL A 123 -6.77 -8.97 -9.36
N LEU A 124 -5.92 -10.00 -9.34
CA LEU A 124 -5.68 -10.86 -8.19
C LEU A 124 -4.23 -10.66 -7.71
N LEU A 125 -4.07 -10.70 -6.40
CA LEU A 125 -2.76 -10.87 -5.77
C LEU A 125 -2.16 -12.18 -6.30
N ASP A 126 -0.95 -12.12 -6.88
CA ASP A 126 -0.23 -13.30 -7.34
C ASP A 126 0.58 -13.92 -6.21
N ALA A 127 1.43 -13.07 -5.63
CA ALA A 127 2.44 -13.48 -4.68
C ALA A 127 2.75 -12.32 -3.75
N TRP A 128 3.17 -12.65 -2.54
CA TRP A 128 3.66 -11.66 -1.60
C TRP A 128 4.70 -12.28 -0.69
N VAL A 129 5.52 -11.41 -0.10
CA VAL A 129 6.52 -11.75 0.89
C VAL A 129 6.56 -10.63 1.91
N SER A 130 6.86 -10.98 3.15
CA SER A 130 7.11 -10.00 4.20
C SER A 130 8.45 -10.26 4.86
N GLY A 131 9.04 -9.18 5.37
CA GLY A 131 10.29 -9.21 6.11
C GLY A 131 10.18 -8.33 7.34
N TYR A 132 10.99 -8.62 8.33
CA TYR A 132 11.23 -7.73 9.46
C TYR A 132 12.70 -7.85 9.86
N ASP A 133 13.26 -6.79 10.42
CA ASP A 133 14.63 -6.84 10.93
C ASP A 133 14.61 -7.35 12.37
N SER A 134 15.49 -8.32 12.67
CA SER A 134 15.67 -8.82 14.04
C SER A 134 16.53 -7.89 14.91
N ALA A 135 17.10 -6.85 14.31
CA ALA A 135 17.91 -5.82 14.96
C ALA A 135 17.78 -4.50 14.20
N ALA A 136 18.14 -3.39 14.85
CA ALA A 136 18.18 -2.08 14.19
C ALA A 136 19.19 -2.09 13.03
N ALA A 137 18.75 -1.61 11.87
CA ALA A 137 19.55 -1.51 10.65
C ALA A 137 19.19 -0.24 9.89
N THR A 138 20.02 0.12 8.91
CA THR A 138 19.75 1.20 7.94
C THR A 138 19.43 0.69 6.54
N SER A 139 19.42 -0.64 6.37
CA SER A 139 19.15 -1.33 5.11
C SER A 139 18.08 -2.38 5.37
N HIS A 140 17.02 -2.34 4.58
CA HIS A 140 15.81 -3.11 4.80
C HIS A 140 15.38 -3.81 3.52
N SER A 141 14.83 -5.02 3.64
CA SER A 141 14.26 -5.75 2.51
C SER A 141 13.05 -6.57 2.94
N SER A 142 12.07 -6.65 2.05
CA SER A 142 10.94 -7.58 2.19
C SER A 142 11.32 -9.04 2.06
N GLY A 143 12.54 -9.35 1.61
CA GLY A 143 12.83 -10.65 1.00
C GLY A 143 12.19 -10.76 -0.39
N LYS A 144 12.21 -11.97 -0.97
CA LYS A 144 11.75 -12.21 -2.34
C LYS A 144 10.42 -12.96 -2.39
N THR A 145 9.50 -12.50 -3.24
CA THR A 145 8.33 -13.26 -3.65
C THR A 145 8.76 -14.43 -4.54
N PRO A 146 7.94 -15.49 -4.65
CA PRO A 146 8.01 -16.43 -5.77
C PRO A 146 8.05 -15.73 -7.14
N ALA A 147 8.44 -16.48 -8.18
CA ALA A 147 8.53 -15.96 -9.54
C ALA A 147 7.19 -15.36 -10.00
N THR A 148 7.25 -14.09 -10.43
CA THR A 148 6.13 -13.33 -11.00
C THR A 148 6.25 -13.27 -12.51
N MET A 149 5.27 -12.68 -13.20
CA MET A 149 5.31 -12.48 -14.65
C MET A 149 5.78 -11.06 -15.02
N ALA A 150 6.18 -10.88 -16.27
CA ALA A 150 6.41 -9.55 -16.82
C ALA A 150 5.06 -8.80 -16.92
N GLY A 151 5.06 -7.51 -16.56
CA GLY A 151 3.88 -6.65 -16.55
C GLY A 151 3.11 -6.64 -15.24
N ASP A 152 3.47 -7.47 -14.26
CA ASP A 152 2.88 -7.45 -12.93
C ASP A 152 3.23 -6.17 -12.19
N LEU A 153 2.26 -5.64 -11.44
CA LEU A 153 2.49 -4.51 -10.54
C LEU A 153 3.11 -5.03 -9.25
N VAL A 154 4.25 -4.47 -8.87
CA VAL A 154 4.96 -4.79 -7.63
C VAL A 154 4.83 -3.61 -6.70
N LEU A 155 4.18 -3.81 -5.55
CA LEU A 155 4.05 -2.83 -4.48
C LEU A 155 4.94 -3.22 -3.31
N GLY A 156 5.82 -2.30 -2.90
CA GLY A 156 6.63 -2.44 -1.70
C GLY A 156 6.16 -1.46 -0.63
N LEU A 157 5.92 -1.95 0.58
CA LEU A 157 5.56 -1.13 1.74
C LEU A 157 6.54 -1.41 2.88
N TYR A 158 7.09 -0.35 3.46
CA TYR A 158 8.00 -0.41 4.60
C TYR A 158 7.58 0.57 5.67
N SER A 159 7.76 0.18 6.94
CA SER A 159 7.58 1.07 8.07
C SER A 159 8.52 0.73 9.22
N ASP A 160 8.95 1.76 9.95
CA ASP A 160 9.73 1.67 11.19
C ASP A 160 9.23 2.70 12.21
N ALA A 161 9.77 2.67 13.43
CA ALA A 161 9.45 3.67 14.46
C ALA A 161 10.43 4.84 14.49
N SER A 162 11.22 5.02 13.44
CA SER A 162 12.22 6.08 13.41
C SER A 162 11.54 7.46 13.40
N THR A 163 12.25 8.46 13.93
CA THR A 163 11.77 9.85 13.98
C THR A 163 12.60 10.69 13.02
N SER A 164 11.95 11.52 12.19
CA SER A 164 12.63 12.41 11.24
C SER A 164 13.67 11.72 10.34
N SER A 165 13.48 10.44 10.04
CA SER A 165 14.34 9.68 9.14
C SER A 165 14.10 10.06 7.69
N THR A 166 15.13 9.97 6.87
CA THR A 166 14.99 9.92 5.42
C THR A 166 14.97 8.46 5.00
N ILE A 167 13.85 8.01 4.44
CA ILE A 167 13.71 6.66 3.88
C ILE A 167 13.79 6.77 2.36
N ALA A 168 14.47 5.84 1.68
CA ALA A 168 14.57 5.83 0.23
C ALA A 168 14.49 4.40 -0.33
N ALA A 169 13.83 4.24 -1.48
CA ALA A 169 13.89 3.01 -2.26
C ALA A 169 15.31 2.82 -2.82
N THR A 170 15.83 1.59 -2.78
CA THR A 170 17.21 1.27 -3.20
C THR A 170 17.28 0.25 -4.34
N ASP A 171 16.13 -0.24 -4.78
CA ASP A 171 15.95 -1.30 -5.78
C ASP A 171 15.36 -0.78 -7.11
N GLY A 172 15.39 0.54 -7.32
CA GLY A 172 14.88 1.20 -8.52
C GLY A 172 13.36 1.38 -8.56
N LYS A 173 12.62 0.99 -7.51
CA LYS A 173 11.18 1.28 -7.42
C LYS A 173 10.92 2.77 -7.21
N THR A 174 9.78 3.23 -7.70
CA THR A 174 9.34 4.60 -7.53
C THR A 174 8.66 4.76 -6.18
N ALA A 175 9.07 5.74 -5.38
CA ALA A 175 8.35 6.10 -4.16
C ALA A 175 7.05 6.84 -4.53
N ARG A 176 5.91 6.29 -4.11
CA ARG A 176 4.57 6.90 -4.28
C ARG A 176 4.13 7.67 -3.05
N ALA A 177 4.53 7.19 -1.88
CA ALA A 177 4.38 7.89 -0.62
C ALA A 177 5.63 7.68 0.20
N ASN A 178 6.11 8.73 0.85
CA ASN A 178 7.25 8.68 1.74
C ASN A 178 7.04 9.70 2.84
N GLN A 179 6.88 9.24 4.07
CA GLN A 179 6.60 10.07 5.22
C GLN A 179 7.44 9.59 6.39
N SER A 180 8.11 10.52 7.04
CA SER A 180 8.73 10.29 8.33
C SER A 180 8.25 11.36 9.27
N LEU A 181 7.66 10.94 10.38
CA LEU A 181 7.06 11.83 11.34
C LEU A 181 8.17 12.38 12.23
N SER A 182 8.02 13.62 12.67
CA SER A 182 8.87 14.17 13.74
C SER A 182 8.74 13.37 15.04
N VAL A 183 7.64 12.63 15.18
CA VAL A 183 7.28 11.80 16.33
C VAL A 183 6.91 10.38 15.86
N GLY A 184 7.88 9.46 15.90
CA GLY A 184 7.66 8.02 16.09
C GLY A 184 7.06 7.20 14.93
N LEU A 185 7.33 7.49 13.66
CA LEU A 185 6.95 6.61 12.55
C LEU A 185 7.62 7.03 11.24
N GLY A 186 8.30 6.10 10.58
CA GLY A 186 8.68 6.18 9.17
C GLY A 186 7.82 5.23 8.35
N CYS A 187 7.35 5.65 7.18
CA CYS A 187 6.57 4.81 6.27
C CYS A 187 6.76 5.22 4.80
N ILE A 188 6.95 4.24 3.93
CA ILE A 188 7.11 4.44 2.49
C ILE A 188 6.33 3.38 1.69
N LEU A 189 5.58 3.82 0.69
CA LEU A 189 5.01 2.98 -0.36
C LEU A 189 5.80 3.20 -1.65
N THR A 190 6.16 2.11 -2.29
CA THR A 190 6.89 2.07 -3.55
C THR A 190 6.18 1.19 -4.56
N ASP A 191 6.37 1.47 -5.85
CA ASP A 191 5.86 0.64 -6.93
C ASP A 191 6.86 0.46 -8.08
N SER A 192 6.61 -0.57 -8.87
CA SER A 192 7.24 -0.78 -10.18
C SER A 192 6.40 -1.75 -11.00
N LEU A 193 6.64 -1.76 -12.31
CA LEU A 193 6.22 -2.87 -13.16
C LEU A 193 7.36 -3.88 -13.25
N SER A 194 7.06 -5.16 -13.05
CA SER A 194 8.00 -6.23 -13.33
C SER A 194 8.33 -6.25 -14.82
N SER A 195 9.61 -6.06 -15.19
CA SER A 195 10.03 -6.06 -16.59
C SER A 195 10.21 -7.46 -17.17
N THR A 196 10.34 -8.48 -16.31
CA THR A 196 10.66 -9.87 -16.68
C THR A 196 10.02 -10.83 -15.69
N ALA A 197 9.74 -12.05 -16.13
CA ALA A 197 9.26 -13.07 -15.21
C ALA A 197 10.37 -13.46 -14.22
N ALA A 198 10.32 -12.93 -13.00
CA ALA A 198 11.35 -13.07 -11.98
C ALA A 198 10.77 -12.91 -10.58
N GLU A 199 11.52 -13.39 -9.58
CA GLU A 199 11.27 -13.08 -8.17
C GLU A 199 11.29 -11.56 -7.96
N GLN A 200 10.34 -11.05 -7.18
CA GLN A 200 10.28 -9.63 -6.85
C GLN A 200 10.64 -9.42 -5.38
N SER A 201 11.28 -8.31 -5.09
CA SER A 201 11.53 -7.87 -3.71
C SER A 201 11.31 -6.38 -3.64
N ALA A 202 11.21 -5.83 -2.45
CA ALA A 202 11.31 -4.41 -2.21
C ALA A 202 12.46 -4.15 -1.22
N ALA A 203 13.26 -3.11 -1.49
CA ALA A 203 14.41 -2.75 -0.64
C ALA A 203 14.51 -1.25 -0.39
N TRP A 204 14.89 -0.90 0.84
CA TRP A 204 14.95 0.48 1.31
C TRP A 204 16.20 0.75 2.13
N SER A 205 16.58 2.01 2.17
CA SER A 205 17.53 2.54 3.13
C SER A 205 16.86 3.58 4.04
N SER A 206 17.34 3.70 5.26
CA SER A 206 16.92 4.72 6.22
C SER A 206 18.15 5.47 6.75
N SER A 207 18.02 6.77 7.01
CA SER A 207 19.12 7.59 7.56
C SER A 207 19.38 7.34 9.05
N ILE A 208 18.53 6.56 9.72
CA ILE A 208 18.59 6.25 11.15
C ILE A 208 18.46 4.75 11.30
N SER A 209 19.33 4.14 12.12
CA SER A 209 19.24 2.71 12.40
C SER A 209 18.01 2.41 13.26
N TYR A 210 17.08 1.63 12.72
CA TYR A 210 15.89 1.18 13.42
C TYR A 210 15.45 -0.20 12.91
N ALA A 211 14.71 -0.94 13.72
CA ALA A 211 14.10 -2.19 13.24
C ALA A 211 12.84 -1.85 12.42
N GLY A 212 12.72 -2.41 11.23
CA GLY A 212 11.57 -2.17 10.36
C GLY A 212 10.74 -3.41 10.10
N VAL A 213 9.56 -3.18 9.55
CA VAL A 213 8.69 -4.19 8.97
C VAL A 213 8.44 -3.86 7.51
N SER A 214 8.39 -4.88 6.67
CA SER A 214 8.27 -4.72 5.24
C SER A 214 7.34 -5.75 4.61
N LEU A 215 6.77 -5.36 3.49
CA LEU A 215 5.87 -6.15 2.66
C LEU A 215 6.20 -5.87 1.19
N CYS A 216 6.26 -6.91 0.37
CA CYS A 216 6.25 -6.78 -1.08
C CYS A 216 5.12 -7.66 -1.62
N ALA A 217 4.23 -7.06 -2.42
CA ALA A 217 3.09 -7.71 -3.03
C ALA A 217 3.12 -7.54 -4.55
N ALA A 218 2.95 -8.63 -5.28
CA ALA A 218 2.87 -8.66 -6.73
C ALA A 218 1.43 -8.94 -7.16
N PHE A 219 0.92 -8.12 -8.07
CA PHE A 219 -0.44 -8.18 -8.60
C PHE A 219 -0.40 -8.52 -10.08
N LYS A 220 -1.18 -9.53 -10.49
CA LYS A 220 -1.22 -9.95 -11.90
C LYS A 220 -1.80 -8.87 -12.78
N SER A 221 -1.17 -8.58 -13.91
CA SER A 221 -1.86 -7.81 -14.94
C SER A 221 -2.98 -8.64 -15.58
N VAL A 222 -4.17 -8.07 -15.75
CA VAL A 222 -5.24 -8.74 -16.50
C VAL A 222 -5.12 -8.37 -17.98
N ALA A 223 -5.03 -9.38 -18.85
CA ALA A 223 -5.40 -9.20 -20.24
C ALA A 223 -6.94 -9.10 -20.30
N ARG A 224 -7.49 -7.87 -20.37
CA ARG A 224 -8.93 -7.68 -20.57
C ARG A 224 -9.36 -8.34 -21.89
N PRO A 225 -10.43 -9.15 -21.94
CA PRO A 225 -11.03 -9.53 -23.21
C PRO A 225 -11.41 -8.26 -24.00
N ALA A 226 -11.18 -8.25 -25.31
CA ALA A 226 -11.64 -7.14 -26.15
C ALA A 226 -13.17 -6.95 -25.96
N PRO A 227 -13.69 -5.71 -26.00
CA PRO A 227 -15.13 -5.48 -25.96
C PRO A 227 -15.82 -6.36 -27.02
N ALA A 228 -16.89 -7.07 -26.65
CA ALA A 228 -17.67 -7.82 -27.62
C ALA A 228 -18.19 -6.84 -28.68
N VAL A 229 -17.67 -6.94 -29.91
CA VAL A 229 -18.27 -6.27 -31.06
C VAL A 229 -19.52 -7.06 -31.42
N THR A 230 -20.67 -6.64 -30.92
CA THR A 230 -21.94 -7.12 -31.43
C THR A 230 -22.10 -6.57 -32.84
N MET A 231 -21.67 -7.33 -33.85
CA MET A 231 -22.06 -7.04 -35.23
C MET A 231 -23.57 -7.25 -35.30
N ALA A 232 -24.33 -6.17 -35.52
CA ALA A 232 -25.74 -6.27 -35.85
C ALA A 232 -25.87 -7.17 -37.09
N ALA A 233 -26.73 -8.18 -37.03
CA ALA A 233 -27.03 -9.01 -38.19
C ALA A 233 -27.51 -8.10 -39.33
N ALA A 234 -26.86 -8.19 -40.49
CA ALA A 234 -27.41 -7.63 -41.72
C ALA A 234 -28.68 -8.42 -42.05
N GLY A 235 -29.80 -7.71 -42.14
CA GLY A 235 -31.08 -8.23 -42.61
C GLY A 235 -31.09 -8.50 -44.10
#